data_AF-A0A1B9PRP3-F1
#
_entry.id   AF-A0A1B9PRP3-F1
#
_cell.length_a   1.000
_cell.length_b   1.000
_cell.length_c   1.000
_cell.angle_alpha   90.00
_cell.angle_beta   90.00
_cell.angle_gamma   90.00
#
_symmetry.space_group_name_H-M   'P 1'
#
loop_
_entity.id
_entity.type
_entity.pdbx_description
1 polymer ?
#
loop_
_entity_poly.entity_id
_entity_poly.type
_entity_poly.pdbx_seq_one_letter_code
_entity_poly.pdbx_strand_id
1 'polypeptide(L)'
;MSQTHAQYLQEMGISQWELSHPERLAGYESELIPLSSDCKLLLVSPEKPQEDLAVMFERVLKSIKLDLSQALHLQPQHLSAVDLSSVEWVWFAGCDSAHELKAKTLQSPLLSDINGNNQHRRDLWQQICAYD
;
A
#
# COMPACT_ATOMS: atom_id res chain seq x y z
N MET A 1 -36.50 -6.08 13.37
CA MET A 1 -36.72 -6.48 11.97
C MET A 1 -37.85 -7.48 11.93
N SER A 2 -38.94 -7.18 11.23
CA SER A 2 -40.19 -7.95 11.28
C SER A 2 -40.02 -9.36 10.71
N GLN A 3 -40.57 -10.37 11.39
CA GLN A 3 -40.49 -11.80 11.03
C GLN A 3 -40.91 -12.10 9.57
N THR A 4 -41.73 -11.25 8.97
CA THR A 4 -42.17 -11.33 7.57
C THR A 4 -41.05 -11.20 6.55
N HIS A 5 -39.99 -10.44 6.85
CA HIS A 5 -38.90 -10.21 5.90
C HIS A 5 -37.98 -11.44 5.75
N ALA A 6 -37.76 -12.17 6.85
CA ALA A 6 -36.96 -13.39 6.85
C ALA A 6 -37.65 -14.52 6.08
N GLN A 7 -38.97 -14.65 6.23
CA GLN A 7 -39.76 -15.64 5.49
C GLN A 7 -39.72 -15.39 3.98
N TYR A 8 -39.93 -14.14 3.55
CA TYR A 8 -39.90 -13.78 2.13
C TYR A 8 -38.54 -14.10 1.47
N LEU A 9 -37.44 -13.83 2.16
CA LEU A 9 -36.09 -14.11 1.66
C LEU A 9 -35.83 -15.62 1.54
N GLN A 10 -36.33 -16.41 2.49
CA GLN A 10 -36.25 -17.87 2.44
C GLN A 10 -37.10 -18.46 1.29
N GLU A 11 -38.29 -17.92 1.02
CA GLU A 11 -39.13 -18.31 -0.11
C GLU A 11 -38.47 -18.00 -1.47
N MET A 12 -37.63 -16.97 -1.55
CA MET A 12 -36.81 -16.68 -2.73
C MET A 12 -35.53 -17.54 -2.85
N GLY A 13 -35.34 -18.51 -1.94
CA GLY A 13 -34.16 -19.38 -1.93
C GLY A 13 -32.87 -18.69 -1.44
N ILE A 14 -33.00 -17.54 -0.76
CA ILE A 14 -31.85 -16.80 -0.24
C ILE A 14 -31.53 -17.30 1.17
N SER A 15 -30.41 -18.00 1.30
CA SER A 15 -29.87 -18.42 2.60
C SER A 15 -29.29 -17.22 3.34
N GLN A 16 -29.85 -16.93 4.52
CA GLN A 16 -29.29 -15.93 5.45
C GLN A 16 -28.32 -16.61 6.41
N TRP A 17 -27.16 -16.00 6.58
CA TRP A 17 -26.17 -16.39 7.58
C TRP A 17 -26.10 -15.26 8.60
N GLU A 18 -26.49 -15.55 9.84
CA GLU A 18 -26.36 -14.61 10.95
C GLU A 18 -25.16 -15.02 11.79
N LEU A 19 -24.23 -14.09 12.01
CA LEU A 19 -23.10 -14.30 12.90
C LEU A 19 -23.63 -14.48 14.33
N SER A 20 -23.48 -15.68 14.91
CA SER A 20 -24.02 -15.99 16.23
C SER A 20 -23.34 -15.24 17.39
N HIS A 21 -22.13 -14.73 17.16
CA HIS A 21 -21.35 -13.95 18.14
C HIS A 21 -20.60 -12.78 17.47
N PRO A 22 -21.31 -11.69 17.10
CA PRO A 22 -20.66 -10.52 16.51
C PRO A 22 -19.68 -9.85 17.49
N GLU A 23 -19.88 -10.04 18.80
CA GLU A 23 -18.99 -9.59 19.86
C GLU A 23 -17.58 -10.23 19.82
N ARG A 24 -17.42 -11.42 19.23
CA ARG A 24 -16.08 -12.04 19.04
C ARG A 24 -15.25 -11.35 17.96
N LEU A 25 -15.89 -10.58 17.08
CA LEU A 25 -15.22 -9.70 16.14
C LEU A 25 -14.90 -8.33 16.78
N ALA A 26 -15.60 -7.92 17.84
CA ALA A 26 -15.51 -6.60 18.45
C ALA A 26 -14.22 -6.34 19.28
N GLY A 27 -13.25 -7.26 19.23
CA GLY A 27 -11.92 -7.11 19.84
C GLY A 27 -10.79 -7.67 18.98
N TYR A 28 -11.07 -8.03 17.72
CA TYR A 28 -10.01 -8.39 16.78
C TYR A 28 -9.44 -7.12 16.19
N GLU A 29 -8.54 -6.48 16.93
CA GLU A 29 -7.63 -5.51 16.33
C GLU A 29 -6.78 -6.28 15.34
N SER A 30 -6.88 -5.95 14.04
CA SER A 30 -5.97 -6.51 13.06
C SER A 30 -4.56 -6.09 13.46
N GLU A 31 -3.83 -7.00 14.10
CA GLU A 31 -2.43 -6.79 14.45
C GLU A 31 -1.71 -6.37 13.17
N LEU A 32 -1.12 -5.17 13.20
CA LEU A 32 -0.35 -4.66 12.10
C LEU A 32 0.81 -5.60 11.86
N ILE A 33 0.97 -6.02 10.60
CA ILE A 33 2.05 -6.91 10.21
C ILE A 33 3.35 -6.13 10.37
N PRO A 34 4.27 -6.57 11.26
CA PRO A 34 5.54 -5.89 11.44
C PRO A 34 6.39 -6.05 10.19
N LEU A 35 6.97 -4.95 9.73
CA LEU A 35 7.97 -4.98 8.67
C LEU A 35 9.33 -5.42 9.22
N SER A 36 10.15 -6.01 8.34
CA SER A 36 11.54 -6.33 8.66
C SER A 36 12.26 -5.08 9.15
N SER A 37 13.08 -5.21 10.20
CA SER A 37 13.82 -4.07 10.78
C SER A 37 14.79 -3.38 9.80
N ASP A 38 15.19 -4.09 8.75
CA ASP A 38 16.05 -3.58 7.67
C ASP A 38 15.26 -2.84 6.58
N CYS A 39 13.93 -2.94 6.58
CA CYS A 39 13.09 -2.30 5.57
C CYS A 39 12.94 -0.80 5.85
N LYS A 40 13.53 0.01 4.98
CA LYS A 40 13.57 1.48 5.08
C LYS A 40 12.64 2.18 4.08
N LEU A 41 12.34 1.52 2.96
CA LEU A 41 11.42 2.06 1.96
C LEU A 41 10.27 1.09 1.67
N LEU A 42 9.05 1.62 1.64
CA LEU A 42 7.87 0.91 1.17
C LEU A 42 7.40 1.48 -0.16
N LEU A 43 7.37 0.64 -1.19
CA LEU A 43 6.77 0.95 -2.48
C LEU A 43 5.31 0.50 -2.49
N VAL A 44 4.39 1.45 -2.49
CA VAL A 44 2.94 1.24 -2.57
C VAL A 44 2.50 1.41 -4.02
N SER A 45 2.28 0.30 -4.72
CA SER A 45 1.93 0.29 -6.14
C SER A 45 0.99 -0.87 -6.46
N PRO A 46 -0.05 -0.66 -7.30
CA PRO A 46 -0.92 -1.75 -7.75
C PRO A 46 -0.14 -2.78 -8.56
N GLU A 47 0.90 -2.35 -9.28
CA GLU A 47 1.75 -3.20 -10.11
C GLU A 47 3.10 -3.43 -9.43
N LYS A 48 3.53 -4.69 -9.36
CA LYS A 48 4.86 -5.04 -8.87
C LYS A 48 5.90 -4.73 -9.96
N PRO A 49 6.97 -4.00 -9.67
CA PRO A 49 8.03 -3.76 -10.65
C PRO A 49 8.69 -5.09 -11.05
N GLN A 50 8.75 -5.35 -12.35
CA GLN A 50 9.45 -6.49 -12.95
C GLN A 50 10.39 -6.02 -14.06
N GLU A 51 11.44 -6.80 -14.32
CA GLU A 51 12.39 -6.57 -15.42
C GLU A 51 12.98 -5.16 -15.43
N ASP A 52 12.73 -4.38 -16.50
CA ASP A 52 13.25 -3.02 -16.66
C ASP A 52 12.73 -2.05 -15.57
N LEU A 53 11.49 -2.24 -15.12
CA LEU A 53 10.93 -1.45 -14.02
C LEU A 53 11.63 -1.72 -12.69
N ALA A 54 12.09 -2.95 -12.47
CA ALA A 54 12.87 -3.30 -11.27
C ALA A 54 14.25 -2.62 -11.31
N VAL A 55 14.90 -2.57 -12.48
CA VAL A 55 16.18 -1.85 -12.65
C VAL A 55 15.99 -0.35 -12.43
N MET A 56 14.92 0.24 -12.97
CA MET A 56 14.60 1.64 -12.73
C MET A 56 14.35 1.93 -11.24
N PHE A 57 13.56 1.07 -10.58
CA PHE A 57 13.29 1.17 -9.15
C PHE A 57 14.59 1.11 -8.33
N GLU A 58 15.49 0.17 -8.63
CA GLU A 58 16.81 0.07 -7.98
C GLU A 58 17.64 1.35 -8.15
N ARG A 59 17.60 1.99 -9.32
CA ARG A 59 18.32 3.26 -9.55
C ARG A 59 17.78 4.40 -8.70
N VAL A 60 16.46 4.46 -8.51
CA VAL A 60 15.84 5.45 -7.62
C VAL A 60 16.26 5.20 -6.18
N LEU A 61 16.21 3.95 -5.71
CA LEU A 61 16.70 3.55 -4.38
C LEU A 61 18.15 3.97 -4.13
N LYS A 62 19.04 3.69 -5.09
CA LYS A 62 20.45 4.09 -5.00
C LYS A 62 20.62 5.60 -4.85
N SER A 63 19.74 6.39 -5.46
CA SER A 63 19.82 7.86 -5.40
C SER A 63 19.42 8.41 -4.03
N ILE A 64 18.62 7.67 -3.26
CA ILE A 64 18.30 7.96 -1.84
C ILE A 64 19.17 7.15 -0.87
N LYS A 65 20.27 6.56 -1.35
CA LYS A 65 21.25 5.76 -0.57
C LYS A 65 20.63 4.53 0.12
N LEU A 66 19.63 3.90 -0.52
CA LEU A 66 19.04 2.65 -0.08
C LEU A 66 19.33 1.51 -1.05
N ASP A 67 19.37 0.29 -0.53
CA ASP A 67 19.49 -0.94 -1.31
C ASP A 67 18.13 -1.61 -1.56
N LEU A 68 18.06 -2.44 -2.61
CA LEU A 68 16.85 -3.20 -2.94
C LEU A 68 16.39 -4.10 -1.79
N SER A 69 17.32 -4.65 -1.01
CA SER A 69 17.04 -5.46 0.18
C SER A 69 16.30 -4.70 1.28
N GLN A 70 16.48 -3.37 1.32
CA GLN A 70 15.84 -2.47 2.29
C GLN A 70 14.49 -1.93 1.78
N ALA A 71 14.07 -2.35 0.59
CA ALA A 71 12.84 -1.91 -0.03
C ALA A 71 11.83 -3.06 -0.13
N LEU A 72 10.56 -2.77 0.17
CA LEU A 72 9.47 -3.73 0.04
C LEU A 72 8.39 -3.20 -0.89
N HIS A 73 7.89 -4.05 -1.79
CA HIS A 73 6.69 -3.75 -2.58
C HIS A 73 5.44 -4.21 -1.84
N LEU A 74 4.44 -3.33 -1.80
CA LEU A 74 3.14 -3.58 -1.21
C LEU A 74 2.05 -3.05 -2.14
N GLN A 75 0.94 -3.78 -2.23
CA GLN A 75 -0.24 -3.29 -2.93
C GLN A 75 -0.98 -2.26 -2.06
N PRO A 76 -1.63 -1.24 -2.64
CA PRO A 76 -2.34 -0.19 -1.88
C PRO A 76 -3.35 -0.73 -0.86
N GLN A 77 -4.05 -1.80 -1.23
CA GLN A 77 -5.04 -2.48 -0.38
C GLN A 77 -4.47 -3.08 0.91
N HIS A 78 -3.17 -3.36 0.96
CA HIS A 78 -2.51 -3.97 2.13
C HIS A 78 -1.83 -2.93 3.02
N LEU A 79 -1.79 -1.64 2.62
CA LEU A 79 -1.11 -0.60 3.37
C LEU A 79 -1.65 -0.45 4.80
N SER A 80 -2.96 -0.54 4.97
CA SER A 80 -3.62 -0.43 6.27
C SER A 80 -3.36 -1.61 7.21
N ALA A 81 -2.81 -2.72 6.70
CA ALA A 81 -2.54 -3.93 7.47
C ALA A 81 -1.08 -4.03 7.94
N VAL A 82 -0.24 -3.04 7.66
CA VAL A 82 1.21 -3.09 7.88
C VAL A 82 1.65 -1.98 8.82
N ASP A 83 2.59 -2.29 9.72
CA ASP A 83 3.19 -1.27 10.59
C ASP A 83 4.23 -0.45 9.81
N LEU A 84 3.97 0.85 9.69
CA LEU A 84 4.84 1.80 8.99
C LEU A 84 5.80 2.53 9.94
N SER A 85 5.81 2.19 11.22
CA SER A 85 6.55 2.92 12.25
C SER A 85 8.07 2.85 12.07
N SER A 86 8.58 1.79 11.43
CA SER A 86 10.01 1.59 11.17
C SER A 86 10.47 2.10 9.81
N VAL A 87 9.53 2.51 8.94
CA VAL A 87 9.81 2.90 7.56
C VAL A 87 10.18 4.37 7.49
N GLU A 88 11.27 4.69 6.78
CA GLU A 88 11.72 6.06 6.60
C GLU A 88 11.08 6.73 5.38
N TRP A 89 10.81 5.93 4.34
CA TRP A 89 10.27 6.39 3.06
C TRP A 89 9.06 5.57 2.61
N VAL A 90 8.00 6.25 2.20
CA VAL A 90 6.85 5.60 1.55
C VAL A 90 6.67 6.21 0.18
N TRP A 91 6.79 5.38 -0.85
CA TRP A 91 6.64 5.79 -2.24
C TRP A 91 5.33 5.25 -2.81
N PHE A 92 4.40 6.16 -3.10
CA PHE A 92 3.16 5.88 -3.80
C PHE A 92 3.37 6.01 -5.31
N ALA A 93 3.25 4.90 -6.04
CA ALA A 93 3.34 4.88 -7.50
C ALA A 93 1.99 4.46 -8.11
N GLY A 94 1.37 5.39 -8.84
CA GLY A 94 0.06 5.17 -9.47
C GLY A 94 -1.10 5.03 -8.48
N CYS A 95 -0.92 5.53 -7.26
CA CYS A 95 -1.94 5.53 -6.21
C CYS A 95 -1.83 6.82 -5.38
N ASP A 96 -2.90 7.14 -4.66
CA ASP A 96 -2.96 8.32 -3.81
C ASP A 96 -2.21 8.09 -2.49
N SER A 97 -1.53 9.13 -2.01
CA SER A 97 -0.84 9.05 -0.73
C SER A 97 -1.82 8.98 0.44
N ALA A 98 -1.55 8.10 1.40
CA ALA A 98 -2.20 8.17 2.70
C ALA A 98 -1.84 9.51 3.36
N HIS A 99 -2.85 10.29 3.77
CA HIS A 99 -2.68 11.69 4.15
C HIS A 99 -1.92 11.93 5.47
N GLU A 100 -1.64 10.90 6.27
CA GLU A 100 -1.03 11.04 7.59
C GLU A 100 0.07 10.00 7.84
N LEU A 101 1.15 10.06 7.07
CA LEU A 101 2.35 9.26 7.31
C LEU A 101 3.45 10.09 7.99
N LYS A 102 4.07 9.53 9.02
CA LYS A 102 5.26 10.13 9.67
C LYS A 102 6.53 10.01 8.81
N ALA A 103 6.53 9.04 7.88
CA ALA A 103 7.63 8.78 6.96
C ALA A 103 7.66 9.83 5.83
N LYS A 104 8.82 9.98 5.19
CA LYS A 104 8.97 10.83 3.99
C LYS A 104 8.17 10.21 2.84
N THR A 105 7.28 11.00 2.24
CA THR A 105 6.40 10.49 1.17
C THR A 105 6.88 10.94 -0.20
N LEU A 106 6.93 10.00 -1.13
CA LEU A 106 7.17 10.24 -2.55
C LEU A 106 5.90 9.85 -3.32
N GLN A 107 5.52 10.66 -4.30
CA GLN A 107 4.36 10.40 -5.13
C GLN A 107 4.73 10.47 -6.61
N SER A 108 4.33 9.45 -7.36
CA SER A 108 4.54 9.40 -8.79
C SER A 108 3.39 8.68 -9.49
N PRO A 109 3.24 8.82 -10.81
CA PRO A 109 2.46 7.88 -11.61
C PRO A 109 3.06 6.47 -11.54
N LEU A 110 2.43 5.51 -12.23
CA LEU A 110 2.92 4.13 -12.30
C LEU A 110 4.35 4.10 -12.84
N LEU A 111 5.17 3.19 -12.33
CA LEU A 111 6.57 3.02 -12.76
C LEU A 111 6.68 2.86 -14.30
N SER A 112 5.72 2.16 -14.89
CA SER A 112 5.55 1.99 -16.34
C SER A 112 5.49 3.33 -17.10
N ASP A 113 4.76 4.32 -16.58
CA ASP A 113 4.62 5.66 -17.16
C ASP A 113 5.85 6.55 -16.91
N ILE A 114 6.59 6.32 -15.82
CA ILE A 114 7.80 7.10 -15.52
C ILE A 114 8.95 6.66 -16.43
N ASN A 115 9.01 5.37 -16.80
CA ASN A 115 10.11 4.88 -17.63
C ASN A 115 10.14 5.53 -19.03
N GLY A 116 8.99 5.82 -19.61
CA GLY A 116 8.89 6.52 -20.90
C GLY A 116 8.99 8.04 -20.81
N ASN A 117 8.82 8.64 -19.62
CA ASN A 117 8.58 10.07 -19.47
C ASN A 117 9.63 10.79 -18.62
N ASN A 118 10.45 11.62 -19.29
CA ASN A 118 11.49 12.43 -18.64
C ASN A 118 10.94 13.48 -17.67
N GLN A 119 9.71 13.97 -17.88
CA GLN A 119 9.10 14.94 -16.96
C GLN A 119 8.78 14.29 -15.62
N HIS A 120 8.18 13.10 -15.62
CA HIS A 120 7.85 12.37 -14.39
C HIS A 120 9.11 11.99 -13.60
N ARG A 121 10.21 11.63 -14.28
CA ARG A 121 11.50 11.38 -13.62
C ARG A 121 12.06 12.61 -12.92
N ARG A 122 11.95 13.79 -13.57
CA ARG A 122 12.40 15.05 -12.99
C ARG A 122 11.55 15.45 -11.78
N ASP A 123 10.24 15.27 -11.87
CA ASP A 123 9.31 15.56 -10.79
C ASP A 123 9.61 14.70 -9.54
N LEU A 124 9.79 13.39 -9.75
CA LEU A 124 10.23 12.47 -8.69
C LEU A 124 11.57 12.89 -8.08
N TRP A 125 12.52 13.33 -8.91
CA TRP A 125 13.81 13.82 -8.41
C TRP A 125 13.69 15.09 -7.59
N GLN A 126 12.83 16.03 -7.99
CA GLN A 126 12.56 17.24 -7.21
C GLN A 126 11.96 16.92 -5.86
N GLN A 127 11.05 15.93 -5.78
CA GLN A 127 10.50 15.46 -4.52
C GLN A 127 11.59 14.87 -3.62
N ILE A 128 12.48 14.04 -4.16
CA ILE A 128 13.62 13.50 -3.40
C ILE A 128 14.50 14.62 -2.84
N CYS A 129 14.86 15.61 -3.67
CA CYS A 129 15.64 16.77 -3.23
C CYS A 129 14.93 17.65 -2.21
N ALA A 130 13.59 17.63 -2.12
CA ALA A 130 12.87 18.40 -1.11
C ALA A 130 13.07 17.87 0.31
N TYR A 131 13.59 16.64 0.45
CA TYR A 131 13.82 15.96 1.73
C TYR A 131 15.30 15.71 2.05
N ASP A 132 16.22 16.18 1.19
CA ASP A 132 17.68 16.20 1.40
C ASP A 132 18.08 17.48 2.17
#